data_AF-A0A7X4FQL4-F1
#
_entry.id   AF-A0A7X4FQL4-F1
#
_cell.length_a   1.000
_cell.length_b   1.000
_cell.length_c   1.000
_cell.angle_alpha   90.00
_cell.angle_beta   90.00
_cell.angle_gamma   90.00
#
_symmetry.space_group_name_H-M   'P 1'
#
loop_
_entity.id
_entity.type
_entity.pdbx_description
1 polymer ?
#
loop_
_entity_poly.entity_id
_entity_poly.type
_entity_poly.pdbx_seq_one_letter_code
_entity_poly.pdbx_strand_id
1 'polypeptide(L)'
;MKASENGLVCWDRSDVPGTAPFAVQCSAAGNLPRFEQNRTFAFEAADADERRAMMAAAEAEGKRVVAKFGTVWYSLNGPDQENARLHTTIAVPNATAETVGLPDSRRLDGLWLMEAGTSSAHLMVPGL
;
A
#
# COMPACT_ATOMS: atom_id res chain seq x y z
N MET A 1 17.44 -0.28 -1.20
CA MET A 1 16.65 -1.13 -0.27
C MET A 1 17.45 -1.38 0.99
N LYS A 2 16.81 -1.45 2.17
CA LYS A 2 17.43 -1.75 3.47
C LYS A 2 16.64 -2.86 4.15
N ALA A 3 17.28 -4.01 4.40
CA ALA A 3 16.67 -5.13 5.12
C ALA A 3 16.79 -4.96 6.64
N SER A 4 15.93 -5.65 7.38
CA SER A 4 15.91 -5.75 8.84
C SER A 4 15.88 -7.22 9.27
N GLU A 5 16.38 -7.53 10.46
CA GLU A 5 16.44 -8.89 11.01
C GLU A 5 15.05 -9.51 11.26
N ASN A 6 14.01 -8.67 11.39
CA ASN A 6 12.62 -9.10 11.58
C ASN A 6 11.85 -9.36 10.26
N GLY A 7 12.54 -9.44 9.12
CA GLY A 7 11.95 -9.77 7.82
C GLY A 7 11.24 -8.60 7.11
N LEU A 8 11.35 -7.39 7.65
CA LEU A 8 10.95 -6.17 6.96
C LEU A 8 12.06 -5.69 6.02
N VAL A 9 11.65 -5.11 4.90
CA VAL A 9 12.52 -4.43 3.94
C VAL A 9 11.96 -3.04 3.70
N CYS A 10 12.83 -2.05 3.68
CA CYS A 10 12.52 -0.66 3.37
C CYS A 10 13.13 -0.25 2.03
N TRP A 11 12.45 0.61 1.29
CA TRP A 11 12.92 1.14 0.02
C TRP A 11 12.50 2.59 -0.16
N ASP A 12 13.33 3.30 -0.91
CA ASP A 12 13.02 4.64 -1.38
C ASP A 12 11.96 4.56 -2.48
N ARG A 13 11.04 5.52 -2.45
CA ARG A 13 9.99 5.72 -3.45
C ARG A 13 9.94 7.16 -3.93
N SER A 14 10.87 8.02 -3.52
CA SER A 14 10.90 9.43 -3.91
C SER A 14 10.96 9.66 -5.43
N ASP A 15 11.39 8.65 -6.19
CA ASP A 15 11.44 8.68 -7.65
C ASP A 15 10.14 8.21 -8.34
N VAL A 16 9.18 7.66 -7.59
CA VAL A 16 7.93 7.12 -8.13
C VAL A 16 6.95 8.26 -8.44
N PRO A 17 6.39 8.35 -9.66
CA PRO A 17 5.43 9.39 -10.00
C PRO A 17 4.24 9.48 -9.02
N GLY A 18 3.98 10.68 -8.53
CA GLY A 18 2.90 10.98 -7.58
C GLY A 18 3.22 10.71 -6.10
N THR A 19 4.47 10.46 -5.73
CA THR A 19 4.91 10.47 -4.32
C THR A 19 5.41 11.84 -3.88
N ALA A 20 5.55 12.03 -2.56
CA ALA A 20 6.17 13.20 -1.98
C ALA A 20 7.70 13.22 -2.26
N PRO A 21 8.38 14.39 -2.16
CA PRO A 21 9.82 14.49 -2.37
C PRO A 21 10.66 13.59 -1.46
N PHE A 22 10.24 13.42 -0.21
CA PHE A 22 10.74 12.37 0.68
C PHE A 22 9.67 11.29 0.81
N ALA A 23 9.95 10.08 0.34
CA ALA A 23 9.01 8.97 0.39
C ALA A 23 9.74 7.64 0.62
N VAL A 24 9.59 7.06 1.81
CA VAL A 24 10.12 5.75 2.15
C VAL A 24 8.97 4.81 2.45
N GLN A 25 9.08 3.56 1.99
CA GLN A 25 8.11 2.51 2.33
C GLN A 25 8.81 1.27 2.84
N CYS A 26 8.24 0.65 3.86
CA CYS A 26 8.70 -0.62 4.42
C CYS A 26 7.56 -1.63 4.49
N SER A 27 7.85 -2.88 4.17
CA SER A 27 6.93 -4.01 4.38
C SER A 27 7.67 -5.34 4.49
N ALA A 28 6.94 -6.44 4.65
CA ALA A 28 7.52 -7.78 4.61
C ALA A 28 8.18 -8.04 3.25
N ALA A 29 9.33 -8.72 3.22
CA ALA A 29 10.05 -9.03 1.97
C ALA A 29 9.17 -9.73 0.90
N GLY A 30 8.20 -10.54 1.33
CA GLY A 30 7.23 -11.20 0.44
C GLY A 30 6.32 -10.25 -0.35
N ASN A 31 6.28 -8.97 0.00
CA ASN A 31 5.50 -7.94 -0.69
C ASN A 31 6.26 -7.21 -1.80
N LEU A 32 7.56 -7.49 -1.99
CA LEU A 32 8.34 -6.85 -3.04
C LEU A 32 7.71 -7.00 -4.45
N PRO A 33 7.16 -8.17 -4.86
CA PRO A 33 6.51 -8.28 -6.16
C PRO A 33 5.28 -7.36 -6.31
N ARG A 34 4.50 -7.15 -5.23
CA ARG A 34 3.38 -6.19 -5.21
C ARG A 34 3.88 -4.76 -5.38
N PHE A 35 4.96 -4.42 -4.70
CA PHE A 35 5.59 -3.12 -4.82
C PHE A 35 6.08 -2.87 -6.26
N GLU A 36 6.84 -3.80 -6.84
CA GLU A 36 7.39 -3.65 -8.19
C GLU A 36 6.28 -3.52 -9.24
N GLN A 37 5.21 -4.31 -9.16
CA GLN A 37 4.06 -4.16 -10.07
C GLN A 37 3.43 -2.76 -9.96
N ASN A 38 3.18 -2.27 -8.74
CA ASN A 38 2.62 -0.94 -8.53
C ASN A 38 3.57 0.16 -9.03
N ARG A 39 4.89 -0.05 -8.88
CA ARG A 39 5.93 0.84 -9.40
C ARG A 39 5.89 0.88 -10.92
N THR A 40 5.84 -0.26 -11.61
CA THR A 40 5.69 -0.33 -13.06
C THR A 40 4.47 0.45 -13.54
N PHE A 41 3.29 0.24 -12.94
CA PHE A 41 2.09 1.01 -13.29
C PHE A 41 2.27 2.52 -13.08
N ALA A 42 3.01 2.94 -12.06
CA ALA A 42 3.25 4.35 -11.81
C ALA A 42 4.21 5.01 -12.82
N PHE A 43 5.15 4.25 -13.38
CA PHE A 43 6.08 4.77 -14.40
C PHE A 43 5.54 4.66 -15.83
N GLU A 44 4.69 3.68 -16.11
CA GLU A 44 4.12 3.47 -17.44
C GLU A 44 2.89 4.34 -17.70
N ALA A 45 2.12 4.68 -16.66
CA ALA A 45 0.97 5.56 -16.80
C ALA A 45 1.38 7.02 -17.02
N ALA A 46 0.68 7.71 -17.92
CA ALA A 46 0.82 9.14 -18.12
C ALA A 46 0.28 9.94 -16.93
N ASP A 47 -0.77 9.45 -16.27
CA ASP A 47 -1.41 10.11 -15.14
C ASP A 47 -2.05 9.13 -14.12
N ALA A 48 -2.69 9.70 -13.10
CA ALA A 48 -3.32 8.92 -12.04
C ALA A 48 -4.55 8.12 -12.49
N ASP A 49 -5.26 8.58 -13.52
CA ASP A 49 -6.45 7.91 -14.05
C ASP A 49 -6.05 6.70 -14.88
N GLU A 50 -5.06 6.85 -15.77
CA GLU A 50 -4.50 5.74 -16.52
C GLU A 50 -3.90 4.69 -15.57
N ARG A 51 -3.16 5.12 -14.55
CA ARG A 51 -2.63 4.19 -13.52
C ARG A 51 -3.75 3.40 -12.84
N ARG A 52 -4.87 4.05 -12.50
CA ARG A 52 -6.04 3.38 -11.92
C ARG A 52 -6.66 2.39 -12.89
N ALA A 53 -6.77 2.75 -14.17
CA ALA A 53 -7.28 1.87 -15.21
C ALA A 53 -6.40 0.63 -15.41
N MET A 54 -5.06 0.78 -15.44
CA MET A 54 -4.12 -0.34 -15.52
C MET A 54 -4.26 -1.30 -14.34
N MET A 55 -4.40 -0.77 -13.11
CA MET A 55 -4.62 -1.59 -11.92
C MET A 55 -5.96 -2.34 -11.97
N ALA A 56 -7.03 -1.69 -12.43
CA ALA A 56 -8.35 -2.29 -12.57
C ALA A 56 -8.38 -3.37 -13.66
N ALA A 57 -7.72 -3.15 -14.80
CA ALA A 57 -7.57 -4.15 -15.86
C ALA A 57 -6.80 -5.38 -15.35
N ALA A 58 -5.68 -5.17 -14.65
CA ALA A 58 -4.94 -6.26 -14.05
C ALA A 58 -5.77 -7.03 -12.99
N GLU A 59 -6.67 -6.36 -12.26
CA GLU A 59 -7.58 -7.01 -11.31
C GLU A 59 -8.57 -7.91 -12.05
N ALA A 60 -9.24 -7.37 -13.07
CA ALA A 60 -10.22 -8.10 -13.87
C ALA A 60 -9.61 -9.31 -14.59
N GLU A 61 -8.34 -9.21 -14.99
CA GLU A 61 -7.58 -10.29 -15.65
C GLU A 61 -6.94 -11.28 -14.65
N GLY A 62 -7.08 -11.07 -13.33
CA GLY A 62 -6.45 -11.91 -12.31
C GLY A 62 -4.91 -11.81 -12.27
N LYS A 63 -4.35 -10.73 -12.82
CA LYS A 63 -2.90 -10.46 -12.90
C LYS A 63 -2.40 -9.56 -11.78
N ARG A 64 -3.27 -9.07 -10.90
CA ARG A 64 -2.84 -8.30 -9.74
C ARG A 64 -2.07 -9.18 -8.78
N VAL A 65 -0.81 -8.81 -8.54
CA VAL A 65 -0.01 -9.43 -7.50
C VAL A 65 -0.69 -9.08 -6.18
N VAL A 66 -1.03 -10.07 -5.35
CA VAL A 66 -1.61 -9.82 -4.02
C VAL A 66 -0.50 -9.56 -3.01
N ALA A 67 -0.76 -8.66 -2.06
CA ALA A 67 0.10 -8.55 -0.88
C ALA A 67 -0.08 -9.78 0.03
N LYS A 68 0.92 -10.11 0.84
CA LYS A 68 0.82 -11.17 1.84
C LYS A 68 -0.17 -10.75 2.92
N PHE A 69 -1.18 -11.57 3.18
CA PHE A 69 -2.20 -11.31 4.20
C PHE A 69 -1.56 -11.08 5.58
N GLY A 70 -2.07 -10.09 6.32
CA GLY A 70 -1.63 -9.74 7.67
C GLY A 70 -0.31 -8.97 7.74
N THR A 71 0.29 -8.60 6.60
CA THR A 71 1.57 -7.86 6.61
C THR A 71 1.37 -6.36 6.68
N VAL A 72 2.27 -5.71 7.42
CA VAL A 72 2.24 -4.26 7.64
C VAL A 72 2.95 -3.53 6.52
N TRP A 73 2.42 -2.37 6.13
CA TRP A 73 3.05 -1.40 5.24
C TRP A 73 3.21 -0.09 6.00
N TYR A 74 4.45 0.32 6.21
CA TYR A 74 4.81 1.63 6.74
C TYR A 74 5.18 2.54 5.58
N SER A 75 4.56 3.71 5.47
CA SER A 75 4.91 4.72 4.48
C SER A 75 5.23 6.02 5.20
N LEU A 76 6.46 6.49 5.09
CA LEU A 76 6.93 7.74 5.67
C LEU A 76 7.12 8.75 4.54
N ASN A 77 6.21 9.73 4.43
CA ASN A 77 6.17 10.65 3.29
C ASN A 77 6.10 12.10 3.76
N GLY A 78 6.82 13.01 3.10
CA GLY A 78 6.82 14.43 3.41
C GLY A 78 7.61 15.27 2.40
N PRO A 79 7.66 16.61 2.58
CA PRO A 79 8.55 17.47 1.80
C PRO A 79 10.03 17.17 2.09
N ASP A 80 10.33 16.68 3.29
CA ASP A 80 11.65 16.27 3.77
C ASP A 80 11.48 15.23 4.89
N GLN A 81 12.59 14.73 5.44
CA GLN A 81 12.59 13.72 6.49
C GLN A 81 12.00 14.21 7.82
N GLU A 82 12.20 15.48 8.17
CA GLU A 82 11.76 16.05 9.46
C GLU A 82 10.24 16.29 9.48
N ASN A 83 9.67 16.63 8.32
CA ASN A 83 8.26 16.90 8.13
C ASN A 83 7.47 15.68 7.58
N ALA A 84 8.11 14.51 7.51
CA ALA A 84 7.47 13.31 7.02
C ALA A 84 6.47 12.73 8.03
N ARG A 85 5.31 12.29 7.54
CA ARG A 85 4.28 11.66 8.33
C ARG A 85 4.25 10.16 8.07
N LEU A 86 4.14 9.40 9.16
CA LEU A 86 3.99 7.95 9.10
C LEU A 86 2.54 7.60 8.81
N HIS A 87 2.31 6.89 7.72
CA HIS A 87 1.05 6.25 7.38
C HIS A 87 1.23 4.73 7.44
N THR A 88 0.37 4.05 8.19
CA THR A 88 0.47 2.60 8.40
C THR A 88 -0.80 1.91 7.90
N THR A 89 -0.62 0.83 7.13
CA THR A 89 -1.72 -0.06 6.73
C THR A 89 -1.35 -1.51 6.92
N ILE A 90 -2.36 -2.40 6.99
CA ILE A 90 -2.17 -3.85 7.08
C ILE A 90 -2.87 -4.49 5.90
N ALA A 91 -2.14 -5.25 5.09
CA ALA A 91 -2.72 -5.90 3.92
C ALA A 91 -3.65 -7.05 4.32
N VAL A 92 -4.89 -7.02 3.83
CA VAL A 92 -5.89 -8.07 4.02
C VAL A 92 -6.61 -8.33 2.69
N PRO A 93 -5.88 -8.72 1.63
CA PRO A 93 -6.45 -8.85 0.28
C PRO A 93 -7.70 -9.74 0.27
N ASN A 94 -8.69 -9.32 -0.50
CA ASN A 94 -10.00 -9.95 -0.67
C ASN A 94 -10.86 -10.02 0.61
N ALA A 95 -10.44 -9.41 1.72
CA ALA A 95 -11.25 -9.34 2.92
C ALA A 95 -12.46 -8.41 2.73
N THR A 96 -13.59 -8.78 3.35
CA THR A 96 -14.79 -7.95 3.53
C THR A 96 -14.95 -7.58 5.01
N ALA A 97 -15.82 -6.61 5.31
CA ALA A 97 -16.11 -6.18 6.68
C ALA A 97 -16.50 -7.37 7.59
N GLU A 98 -17.27 -8.33 7.05
CA GLU A 98 -17.71 -9.53 7.74
C GLU A 98 -16.54 -10.45 8.07
N THR A 99 -15.61 -10.65 7.11
CA THR A 99 -14.48 -11.58 7.30
C THR A 99 -13.46 -11.11 8.32
N VAL A 100 -13.28 -9.78 8.48
CA VAL A 100 -12.32 -9.20 9.45
C VAL A 100 -12.98 -8.69 10.71
N GLY A 101 -14.32 -8.59 10.75
CA GLY A 101 -15.06 -8.07 11.90
C GLY A 101 -14.79 -6.59 12.18
N LEU A 102 -14.47 -5.80 11.15
CA LEU A 102 -14.15 -4.37 11.26
C LEU A 102 -15.03 -3.55 10.31
N PRO A 103 -15.31 -2.26 10.64
CA PRO A 103 -16.05 -1.37 9.74
C PRO A 103 -15.30 -1.16 8.42
N ASP A 104 -16.03 -1.05 7.32
CA ASP A 104 -15.53 -0.65 5.99
C ASP A 104 -15.67 0.86 5.72
N SER A 105 -16.05 1.62 6.74
CA SER A 105 -16.16 3.07 6.73
C SER A 105 -15.13 3.71 7.63
N ARG A 106 -14.63 4.89 7.22
CA ARG A 106 -13.56 5.60 7.91
C ARG A 106 -13.84 5.79 9.40
N ARG A 107 -12.86 5.40 10.22
CA ARG A 107 -12.81 5.66 11.67
C ARG A 107 -11.61 6.55 11.98
N LEU A 108 -11.80 7.54 12.85
CA LEU A 108 -10.73 8.46 13.27
C LEU A 108 -9.91 7.91 14.44
N ASP A 109 -10.53 7.02 15.22
CA ASP A 109 -10.04 6.48 16.49
C ASP A 109 -9.91 4.94 16.47
N GLY A 110 -10.09 4.31 15.30
CA GLY A 110 -10.05 2.86 15.15
C GLY A 110 -9.66 2.39 13.76
N LEU A 111 -9.37 1.10 13.66
CA LEU A 111 -9.12 0.44 12.38
C LEU A 111 -10.37 0.42 11.53
N TRP A 112 -10.21 0.55 10.22
CA TRP A 112 -11.27 0.31 9.25
C TRP A 112 -10.71 -0.31 7.97
N LEU A 113 -11.56 -1.07 7.29
CA LEU A 113 -11.25 -1.76 6.05
C LEU A 113 -11.47 -0.81 4.86
N MET A 114 -10.43 -0.58 4.07
CA MET A 114 -10.52 0.11 2.78
C MET A 114 -10.45 -0.90 1.65
N GLU A 115 -11.08 -0.60 0.51
CA GLU A 115 -11.07 -1.45 -0.70
C GLU A 115 -11.61 -2.87 -0.46
N ALA A 116 -12.65 -2.99 0.36
CA ALA A 116 -13.26 -4.28 0.74
C ALA A 116 -13.59 -5.15 -0.49
N GLY A 117 -13.25 -6.44 -0.41
CA GLY A 117 -13.52 -7.43 -1.45
C GLY A 117 -12.55 -7.42 -2.64
N THR A 118 -11.53 -6.56 -2.66
CA THR A 118 -10.55 -6.49 -3.76
C THR A 118 -9.18 -7.03 -3.36
N SER A 119 -8.29 -7.29 -4.33
CA SER A 119 -6.87 -7.62 -4.06
C SER A 119 -6.11 -6.54 -3.28
N SER A 120 -6.67 -5.32 -3.22
CA SER A 120 -6.08 -4.15 -2.58
C SER A 120 -6.65 -3.88 -1.19
N ALA A 121 -7.56 -4.73 -0.70
CA ALA A 121 -8.15 -4.62 0.63
C ALA A 121 -7.07 -4.50 1.72
N HIS A 122 -7.21 -3.48 2.57
CA HIS A 122 -6.27 -3.22 3.65
C HIS A 122 -6.93 -2.54 4.85
N LEU A 123 -6.40 -2.80 6.05
CA LEU A 123 -6.77 -2.08 7.26
C LEU A 123 -6.01 -0.77 7.32
N MET A 124 -6.75 0.30 7.50
CA MET A 124 -6.21 1.63 7.75
C MET A 124 -5.96 1.80 9.25
N VAL A 125 -4.74 2.18 9.62
CA VAL A 125 -4.37 2.50 11.00
C VAL A 125 -4.34 4.02 11.15
N PRO A 126 -5.20 4.63 11.99
CA PRO A 126 -5.13 6.06 12.26
C PRO A 126 -3.74 6.45 12.75
N GLY A 127 -3.17 7.50 12.16
CA GLY A 127 -1.93 8.10 12.60
C GLY A 127 -2.13 9.00 13.83
N LEU A 128 -1.01 9.31 14.50
CA LEU A 128 -0.92 10.35 15.53
C LEU A 128 -0.54 11.71 14.93
#